data_AF-A0A7J3BEN1-F1
#
_entry.id   AF-A0A7J3BEN1-F1
#
_cell.length_a   1.000
_cell.length_b   1.000
_cell.length_c   1.000
_cell.angle_alpha   90.00
_cell.angle_beta   90.00
_cell.angle_gamma   90.00
#
_symmetry.space_group_name_H-M   'P 1'
#
loop_
_entity.id
_entity.type
_entity.pdbx_description
1 polymer ?
#
loop_
_entity_poly.entity_id
_entity_poly.type
_entity_poly.pdbx_seq_one_letter_code
_entity_poly.pdbx_strand_id
1 'polypeptide(L)'
;VVHTHSTFASAFASSGVELLPIGITNLSILRGVPIAPYRLPGSRQLAIEVAKTLADKAAVLLENHGVLAVGRDIESAYRVASAVEESARLQLFSSLVGKPRRFSVREIQELLELGKI
;
A
#
# COMPACT_ATOMS: atom_id res chain seq x y z
N VAL A 1 -2.40 12.41 -6.72
CA VAL A 1 -3.21 11.20 -6.44
C VAL A 1 -3.14 10.31 -7.65
N VAL A 2 -2.88 9.01 -7.47
CA VAL A 2 -2.88 7.99 -8.53
C VAL A 2 -3.79 6.85 -8.07
N HIS A 3 -4.68 6.40 -8.93
CA HIS A 3 -5.55 5.24 -8.70
C HIS A 3 -5.24 4.18 -9.75
N THR A 4 -5.09 2.93 -9.31
CA THR A 4 -4.81 1.79 -10.19
C THR A 4 -5.66 0.58 -9.80
N HIS A 5 -5.89 -0.31 -10.76
CA HIS A 5 -6.38 -1.67 -10.53
C HIS A 5 -5.23 -2.66 -10.77
N SER A 6 -4.07 -2.40 -10.18
CA SER A 6 -2.87 -3.20 -10.43
C SER A 6 -3.03 -4.62 -9.88
N THR A 7 -2.63 -5.62 -10.66
CA THR A 7 -3.05 -7.02 -10.50
C THR A 7 -2.73 -7.59 -9.13
N PHE A 8 -1.48 -7.46 -8.67
CA PHE A 8 -1.06 -8.07 -7.41
C PHE A 8 -1.69 -7.34 -6.24
N ALA A 9 -1.63 -6.01 -6.19
CA ALA A 9 -2.22 -5.25 -5.09
C ALA A 9 -3.75 -5.43 -5.00
N SER A 10 -4.45 -5.49 -6.13
CA SER A 10 -5.88 -5.81 -6.18
C SER A 10 -6.18 -7.21 -5.63
N ALA A 11 -5.32 -8.21 -5.86
CA ALA A 11 -5.50 -9.54 -5.29
C ALA A 11 -5.44 -9.54 -3.74
N PHE A 12 -4.57 -8.72 -3.14
CA PHE A 12 -4.54 -8.50 -1.70
C PHE A 12 -5.80 -7.79 -1.23
N ALA A 13 -6.21 -6.73 -1.94
CA ALA A 13 -7.39 -5.95 -1.63
C ALA A 13 -8.68 -6.80 -1.67
N SER A 14 -8.82 -7.71 -2.65
CA SER A 14 -9.97 -8.61 -2.76
C SER A 14 -9.93 -9.78 -1.78
N SER A 15 -8.75 -10.12 -1.24
CA SER A 15 -8.58 -11.24 -0.31
C SER A 15 -8.61 -10.80 1.16
N GLY A 16 -8.67 -9.49 1.44
CA GLY A 16 -8.57 -8.96 2.80
C GLY A 16 -7.21 -9.22 3.47
N VAL A 17 -6.16 -9.50 2.68
CA VAL A 17 -4.82 -9.80 3.19
C VAL A 17 -4.02 -8.51 3.30
N GLU A 18 -3.45 -8.27 4.47
CA GLU A 18 -2.60 -7.10 4.72
C GLU A 18 -1.30 -7.16 3.92
N LEU A 19 -0.91 -6.02 3.35
CA LEU A 19 0.39 -5.84 2.71
C LEU A 19 1.47 -5.59 3.78
N LEU A 20 2.40 -6.54 3.91
CA LEU A 20 3.44 -6.56 4.92
C LEU A 20 4.69 -5.77 4.49
N PRO A 21 5.39 -5.10 5.43
CA PRO A 21 6.64 -4.42 5.15
C PRO A 21 7.79 -5.45 5.11
N ILE A 22 7.96 -6.13 3.98
CA ILE A 22 8.95 -7.22 3.78
C ILE A 22 10.09 -6.86 2.82
N GLY A 23 10.16 -5.60 2.38
CA GLY A 23 11.17 -5.10 1.45
C GLY A 23 11.19 -3.58 1.39
N ILE A 24 12.20 -3.01 0.72
CA ILE A 24 12.45 -1.55 0.66
C ILE A 24 12.14 -1.02 -0.75
N THR A 25 11.00 -1.42 -1.31
CA THR A 25 10.52 -0.95 -2.62
C THR A 25 10.25 0.55 -2.62
N ASN A 26 9.73 1.08 -1.51
CA ASN A 26 9.63 2.52 -1.22
C ASN A 26 9.46 2.74 0.30
N LEU A 27 10.20 3.70 0.86
CA LEU A 27 10.13 3.99 2.30
C LEU A 27 8.76 4.52 2.73
N SER A 28 8.03 5.22 1.86
CA SER A 28 6.75 5.84 2.22
C SER A 28 5.64 4.83 2.55
N ILE A 29 5.73 3.61 2.00
CA ILE A 29 4.73 2.55 2.24
C ILE A 29 5.08 1.69 3.47
N LEU A 30 6.29 1.83 4.05
CA LEU A 30 6.67 1.11 5.27
C LEU A 30 5.83 1.50 6.49
N ARG A 31 5.15 2.65 6.43
CA ARG A 31 4.17 3.08 7.44
C ARG A 31 2.88 2.26 7.41
N GLY A 32 2.72 1.35 6.45
CA GLY A 32 1.56 0.50 6.25
C GLY A 32 0.71 0.95 5.06
N VAL A 33 0.02 -0.03 4.45
CA VAL A 33 -0.97 0.17 3.38
C VAL A 33 -2.27 -0.50 3.82
N PRO A 34 -3.16 0.23 4.51
CA PRO A 34 -4.41 -0.34 5.03
C PRO A 34 -5.40 -0.68 3.92
N ILE A 35 -6.44 -1.44 4.25
CA ILE A 35 -7.54 -1.77 3.33
C ILE A 35 -8.77 -0.94 3.73
N ALA A 36 -9.25 -0.09 2.82
CA ALA A 36 -10.50 0.64 2.98
C ALA A 36 -11.69 -0.28 2.69
N PRO A 37 -12.73 -0.28 3.54
CA PRO A 37 -13.92 -1.10 3.33
C PRO A 37 -14.62 -0.78 2.00
N TYR A 38 -15.23 -1.79 1.40
CA TYR A 38 -15.94 -1.64 0.13
C TYR A 38 -17.04 -0.57 0.22
N ARG A 39 -17.08 0.29 -0.79
CA ARG A 39 -18.18 1.22 -1.09
C ARG A 39 -18.31 1.29 -2.62
N LEU A 40 -19.48 1.68 -3.09
CA LEU A 40 -19.76 1.79 -4.53
C LEU A 40 -18.73 2.71 -5.22
N PRO A 41 -18.05 2.27 -6.30
CA PRO A 41 -17.13 3.12 -7.06
C PRO A 41 -17.80 4.41 -7.54
N GLY A 42 -17.08 5.54 -7.43
CA GLY A 42 -17.59 6.88 -7.76
C GLY A 42 -18.50 7.51 -6.69
N SER A 43 -18.83 6.79 -5.61
CA SER A 43 -19.66 7.34 -4.53
C SER A 43 -18.89 8.29 -3.60
N ARG A 44 -19.61 9.25 -3.02
CA ARG A 44 -19.06 10.12 -1.96
C ARG A 44 -18.65 9.31 -0.72
N GLN A 45 -19.37 8.24 -0.41
CA GLN A 45 -19.06 7.35 0.70
C GLN A 45 -17.70 6.69 0.51
N LEU A 46 -17.37 6.23 -0.71
CA LEU A 46 -16.04 5.70 -1.02
C LEU A 46 -14.96 6.74 -0.73
N ALA A 47 -15.12 7.96 -1.23
CA ALA A 47 -14.13 9.02 -1.02
C ALA A 47 -13.89 9.31 0.48
N ILE A 48 -14.96 9.31 1.30
CA ILE A 48 -14.87 9.53 2.74
C ILE A 48 -14.14 8.37 3.43
N GLU A 49 -14.50 7.13 3.14
CA GLU A 49 -13.86 5.96 3.76
C GLU A 49 -12.39 5.84 3.34
N VAL A 50 -12.08 6.12 2.07
CA VAL A 50 -10.71 6.14 1.55
C VAL A 50 -9.88 7.19 2.26
N ALA A 51 -10.36 8.43 2.38
CA ALA A 51 -9.63 9.49 3.06
C ALA A 51 -9.41 9.17 4.55
N LYS A 52 -10.45 8.64 5.23
CA LYS A 52 -10.37 8.22 6.63
C LYS A 52 -9.37 7.09 6.84
N THR A 53 -9.41 6.07 5.98
CA THR A 53 -8.53 4.89 6.08
C THR A 53 -7.09 5.23 5.73
N LEU A 54 -6.89 6.09 4.72
CA LEU A 54 -5.57 6.54 4.29
C LEU A 54 -4.84 7.30 5.42
N ALA A 55 -5.53 8.19 6.14
CA ALA A 55 -4.98 8.97 7.25
C ALA A 55 -3.59 9.59 6.92
N ASP A 56 -2.53 9.14 7.59
CA ASP A 56 -1.14 9.61 7.42
C ASP A 56 -0.32 8.73 6.45
N LYS A 57 -0.94 7.75 5.77
CA LYS A 57 -0.27 6.79 4.89
C LYS A 57 -0.15 7.32 3.47
N ALA A 58 0.79 6.75 2.72
CA ALA A 58 1.03 7.10 1.33
C ALA A 58 0.08 6.38 0.37
N ALA A 59 -0.51 5.24 0.78
CA ALA A 59 -1.42 4.47 -0.04
C ALA A 59 -2.44 3.70 0.80
N VAL A 60 -3.53 3.31 0.15
CA VAL A 60 -4.60 2.48 0.70
C VAL A 60 -5.08 1.51 -0.36
N LEU A 61 -5.26 0.24 0.01
CA LEU A 61 -5.95 -0.75 -0.80
C LEU A 61 -7.46 -0.52 -0.68
N LEU A 62 -8.20 -0.73 -1.75
CA LEU A 62 -9.64 -0.58 -1.83
C LEU A 62 -10.24 -1.98 -1.95
N GLU A 63 -10.93 -2.45 -0.91
CA GLU A 63 -11.54 -3.79 -0.88
C GLU A 63 -12.32 -4.06 -2.17
N ASN A 64 -12.03 -5.18 -2.83
CA ASN A 64 -12.62 -5.59 -4.11
C ASN A 64 -12.54 -4.56 -5.26
N HIS A 65 -11.55 -3.66 -5.24
CA HIS A 65 -11.46 -2.58 -6.22
C HIS A 65 -10.03 -2.31 -6.73
N GLY A 66 -9.07 -1.96 -5.87
CA GLY A 66 -7.73 -1.58 -6.35
C GLY A 66 -6.89 -0.82 -5.34
N VAL A 67 -6.14 0.18 -5.79
CA VAL A 67 -5.22 0.97 -4.96
C VAL A 67 -5.45 2.46 -5.18
N LEU A 68 -5.34 3.25 -4.12
CA LEU A 68 -5.19 4.70 -4.21
C LEU A 68 -3.90 5.14 -3.51
N ALA A 69 -3.06 5.88 -4.22
CA ALA A 69 -1.79 6.41 -3.75
C ALA A 69 -1.77 7.94 -3.79
N VAL A 70 -1.10 8.53 -2.82
CA VAL A 70 -0.92 9.98 -2.68
C VAL A 70 0.57 10.33 -2.61
N GLY A 71 0.89 11.54 -3.03
CA GLY A 71 2.25 12.09 -3.08
C GLY A 71 2.18 13.61 -3.15
N ARG A 72 3.33 14.26 -2.94
CA ARG A 72 3.45 15.73 -3.00
C ARG A 72 3.26 16.28 -4.42
N ASP A 73 3.52 15.42 -5.41
CA ASP A 73 3.40 15.67 -6.83
C ASP A 73 2.95 14.36 -7.53
N ILE A 74 2.74 14.42 -8.84
CA ILE A 74 2.28 13.27 -9.61
C ILE A 74 3.34 12.15 -9.67
N GLU A 75 4.62 12.49 -9.74
CA GLU A 75 5.72 11.54 -9.84
C GLU A 75 5.87 10.73 -8.55
N SER A 76 5.84 11.39 -7.40
CA SER A 76 5.85 10.74 -6.09
C SER A 76 4.60 9.87 -5.89
N ALA A 77 3.41 10.33 -6.26
CA ALA A 77 2.20 9.52 -6.17
C ALA A 77 2.27 8.26 -7.06
N TYR A 78 2.83 8.39 -8.28
CA TYR A 78 3.06 7.27 -9.18
C TYR A 78 4.07 6.27 -8.60
N ARG A 79 5.21 6.73 -8.08
CA ARG A 79 6.21 5.88 -7.41
C ARG A 79 5.62 5.10 -6.24
N VAL A 80 4.72 5.71 -5.49
CA VAL A 80 4.00 5.02 -4.40
C VAL A 80 3.10 3.92 -4.97
N ALA A 81 2.28 4.21 -5.97
CA ALA A 81 1.40 3.21 -6.59
C ALA A 81 2.20 2.02 -7.16
N SER A 82 3.30 2.28 -7.87
CA SER A 82 4.20 1.24 -8.38
C SER A 82 4.83 0.42 -7.26
N ALA A 83 5.25 1.06 -6.16
CA ALA A 83 5.85 0.34 -5.04
C ALA A 83 4.84 -0.55 -4.30
N VAL A 84 3.57 -0.15 -4.21
CA VAL A 84 2.51 -1.01 -3.66
C VAL A 84 2.35 -2.27 -4.50
N GLU A 85 2.30 -2.15 -5.82
CA GLU A 85 2.20 -3.30 -6.73
C GLU A 85 3.41 -4.23 -6.59
N GLU A 86 4.63 -3.69 -6.59
CA GLU A 86 5.84 -4.50 -6.46
C GLU A 86 5.95 -5.18 -5.09
N SER A 87 5.47 -4.53 -4.04
CA SER A 87 5.43 -5.12 -2.69
C SER A 87 4.41 -6.25 -2.61
N ALA A 88 3.24 -6.09 -3.24
CA ALA A 88 2.23 -7.13 -3.30
C ALA A 88 2.75 -8.35 -4.08
N ARG A 89 3.42 -8.11 -5.21
CA ARG A 89 4.08 -9.15 -6.00
C ARG A 89 5.16 -9.87 -5.17
N LEU A 90 6.01 -9.12 -4.47
CA LEU A 90 7.04 -9.68 -3.60
C LEU A 90 6.43 -10.54 -2.49
N GLN A 91 5.37 -10.07 -1.82
CA GLN A 91 4.73 -10.83 -0.73
C GLN A 91 4.05 -12.09 -1.24
N LEU A 92 3.40 -12.04 -2.40
CA LEU A 92 2.82 -13.23 -3.02
C LEU A 92 3.90 -14.27 -3.30
N PHE A 93 4.97 -13.91 -4.01
CA PHE A 93 6.05 -14.86 -4.32
C PHE A 93 6.84 -15.30 -3.09
N SER A 94 7.05 -14.40 -2.12
CA SER A 94 7.70 -14.75 -0.86
C SER A 94 6.90 -15.80 -0.10
N SER A 95 5.57 -15.77 -0.18
CA SER A 95 4.67 -16.76 0.43
C SER A 95 4.72 -18.13 -0.26
N LEU A 96 5.09 -18.16 -1.56
CA LEU A 96 5.31 -19.39 -2.30
C LEU A 96 6.68 -20.02 -2.00
N VAL A 97 7.69 -19.20 -1.75
CA VAL A 97 9.05 -19.67 -1.39
C VAL A 97 9.13 -20.08 0.09
N GLY A 98 8.38 -19.41 0.97
CA GLY A 98 8.36 -19.69 2.40
C GLY A 98 7.48 -18.72 3.17
N LYS A 99 7.75 -18.50 4.47
CA LYS A 99 7.02 -17.51 5.27
C LYS A 99 7.68 -16.13 5.12
N PRO A 100 6.96 -15.08 4.65
CA PRO A 100 7.52 -13.74 4.57
C PRO A 100 8.00 -13.23 5.94
N ARG A 101 9.19 -12.64 5.98
CA ARG A 101 9.74 -12.00 7.18
C ARG A 101 9.53 -10.50 7.08
N ARG A 102 8.70 -9.95 7.97
CA ARG A 102 8.45 -8.51 8.07
C ARG A 102 9.53 -7.82 8.87
N PHE A 103 9.82 -6.57 8.52
CA PHE A 103 10.58 -5.68 9.39
C PHE A 103 9.86 -5.49 10.72
N SER A 104 10.63 -5.45 11.80
CA SER A 104 10.20 -5.01 13.12
C SER A 104 9.90 -3.51 13.11
N VAL A 105 9.15 -3.05 14.12
CA VAL A 105 8.85 -1.61 14.29
C VAL A 105 10.15 -0.79 14.38
N ARG A 106 11.18 -1.32 15.05
CA ARG A 106 12.48 -0.68 15.17
C ARG A 106 13.18 -0.54 13.83
N GLU A 107 13.25 -1.62 13.04
CA GLU A 107 13.86 -1.58 11.69
C GLU A 107 13.11 -0.60 10.77
N ILE A 108 11.78 -0.57 10.84
CA ILE A 108 10.97 0.41 10.09
C ILE A 108 11.32 1.85 10.52
N GLN A 109 11.50 2.12 11.81
CA GLN A 109 11.89 3.44 12.31
C GLN A 109 13.27 3.85 11.78
N GLU A 110 14.27 2.96 11.88
CA GLU A 110 15.63 3.19 11.37
C GLU A 110 15.61 3.48 9.86
N LEU A 111 14.85 2.72 9.07
CA LEU A 111 14.69 2.93 7.63
C LEU A 111 14.02 4.28 7.29
N LEU A 112 13.01 4.68 8.07
CA LEU A 112 12.32 5.96 7.88
C LEU A 112 13.20 7.17 8.25
N GLU A 113 14.20 7.00 9.12
CA GLU A 113 15.18 8.05 9.42
C GLU A 113 16.21 8.22 8.31
N LEU A 114 16.66 7.14 7.67
CA LEU A 114 17.56 7.20 6.50
C LEU A 114 16.96 8.02 5.35
N GLY A 115 15.65 7.93 5.13
CA GLY A 115 14.95 8.66 4.07
C GLY A 115 14.70 10.15 4.34
N LYS A 116 15.12 10.67 5.50
CA LYS A 116 15.06 12.10 5.85
C LYS A 116 16.38 12.84 5.53
N ILE A 117 17.41 12.11 5.14
CA ILE A 117 18.69 12.63 4.62
C ILE A 117 18.47 13.07 3.18
#